data_AF-A0A6P2AFH0-F1
#
_entry.id   AF-A0A6P2AFH0-F1
#
_cell.length_a   1.000
_cell.length_b   1.000
_cell.length_c   1.000
_cell.angle_alpha   90.00
_cell.angle_beta   90.00
_cell.angle_gamma   90.00
#
_symmetry.space_group_name_H-M   'P 1'
#
loop_
_entity.id
_entity.type
_entity.pdbx_description
1 polymer ?
#
loop_
_entity_poly.entity_id
_entity_poly.type
_entity_poly.pdbx_seq_one_letter_code
_entity_poly.pdbx_strand_id
1 'polypeptide(L)'
;NVRGYLGNKTQAEYVIRQNNGYDLGFRCQGDNYELVADFWGAKINQEQFMNSILQKYAHTTLLSQVQEQGFDIEEEEVLDDGTVRVLVGKWV
;
A
#
# COMPACT_ATOMS: atom_id res chain seq x y z
N ASN A 1 -11.23 5.12 -14.63
CA ASN A 1 -11.15 3.73 -15.15
C ASN A 1 -9.71 3.30 -15.38
N VAL A 2 -9.36 2.17 -14.78
CA VAL A 2 -8.12 1.40 -14.96
C VAL A 2 -8.15 0.72 -16.33
N ARG A 3 -7.10 0.90 -17.15
CA ARG A 3 -6.93 0.20 -18.43
C ARG A 3 -6.26 -1.16 -18.20
N GLY A 4 -6.73 -2.22 -18.85
CA GLY A 4 -6.16 -3.57 -18.80
C GLY A 4 -6.22 -4.30 -20.14
N TYR A 5 -6.12 -5.64 -20.10
CA TYR A 5 -6.09 -6.51 -21.27
C TYR A 5 -7.12 -6.14 -22.35
N LEU A 6 -6.70 -6.13 -23.61
CA LEU A 6 -7.52 -5.81 -24.79
C LEU A 6 -8.31 -4.48 -24.70
N GLY A 7 -7.80 -3.51 -23.92
CA GLY A 7 -8.47 -2.23 -23.75
C GLY A 7 -9.65 -2.25 -22.78
N ASN A 8 -9.81 -3.35 -22.02
CA ASN A 8 -10.78 -3.44 -20.94
C ASN A 8 -10.58 -2.29 -19.95
N LYS A 9 -11.70 -1.79 -19.41
CA LYS A 9 -11.72 -0.66 -18.49
C LYS A 9 -12.54 -1.02 -17.26
N THR A 10 -11.92 -0.90 -16.09
CA THR A 10 -12.58 -1.14 -14.80
C THR A 10 -12.66 0.16 -14.02
N GLN A 11 -13.80 0.45 -13.39
CA GLN A 11 -13.95 1.63 -12.55
C GLN A 11 -13.15 1.47 -11.25
N ALA A 12 -12.52 2.56 -10.82
CA ALA A 12 -11.81 2.68 -9.55
C ALA A 12 -11.74 4.18 -9.20
N GLU A 13 -11.80 4.50 -7.91
CA GLU A 13 -11.74 5.87 -7.37
C GLU A 13 -10.35 6.46 -7.58
N TYR A 14 -9.31 5.67 -7.33
CA TYR A 14 -7.92 6.05 -7.57
C TYR A 14 -7.36 5.27 -8.75
N VAL A 15 -6.73 5.97 -9.70
CA VAL A 15 -6.13 5.35 -10.89
C VAL A 15 -4.71 5.86 -11.07
N ILE A 16 -3.76 4.94 -11.09
CA ILE A 16 -2.34 5.19 -11.34
C ILE A 16 -2.07 4.80 -12.80
N ARG A 17 -1.88 5.82 -13.65
CA ARG A 17 -1.64 5.60 -15.08
C ARG A 17 -0.26 5.00 -15.32
N GLN A 18 -0.19 4.00 -16.18
CA GLN A 18 1.08 3.40 -16.61
C GLN A 18 1.32 3.65 -18.10
N ASN A 19 2.59 3.79 -18.48
CA ASN A 19 3.00 4.08 -19.86
C ASN A 19 2.74 2.90 -20.82
N ASN A 20 2.73 1.67 -20.29
CA ASN A 20 2.44 0.45 -21.05
C ASN A 20 0.94 0.21 -21.30
N GLY A 21 0.06 1.08 -20.79
CA GLY A 21 -1.38 0.96 -20.96
C GLY A 21 -2.08 0.00 -19.98
N TYR A 22 -1.34 -0.59 -19.02
CA TYR A 22 -1.88 -1.46 -17.98
C TYR A 22 -1.84 -0.72 -16.65
N ASP A 23 -2.92 0.01 -16.37
CA ASP A 23 -3.00 0.87 -15.19
C ASP A 23 -3.20 0.04 -13.91
N LEU A 24 -2.94 0.68 -12.78
CA LEU A 24 -3.34 0.19 -11.47
C LEU A 24 -4.47 1.08 -10.95
N GLY A 25 -5.34 0.56 -10.10
CA GLY A 25 -6.29 1.38 -9.39
C GLY A 25 -6.74 0.78 -8.08
N PHE A 26 -7.25 1.64 -7.20
CA PHE A 26 -7.86 1.23 -5.95
C PHE A 26 -9.35 1.51 -6.04
N ARG A 27 -10.15 0.45 -5.93
CA ARG A 27 -11.60 0.51 -5.93
C ARG A 27 -12.14 0.35 -4.52
N CYS A 28 -12.98 1.25 -4.07
CA CYS A 28 -13.66 1.15 -2.79
C CYS A 28 -14.72 0.04 -2.85
N GLN A 29 -14.70 -0.83 -1.85
CA GLN A 29 -15.66 -1.91 -1.65
C GLN A 29 -16.03 -2.00 -0.18
N GLY A 30 -17.13 -1.31 0.18
CA GLY A 30 -17.53 -1.14 1.57
C GLY A 30 -16.46 -0.36 2.32
N ASP A 31 -15.94 -0.95 3.40
CA ASP A 31 -14.93 -0.33 4.27
C ASP A 31 -13.49 -0.54 3.78
N ASN A 32 -13.29 -1.27 2.67
CA ASN A 32 -11.97 -1.64 2.17
C ASN A 32 -11.71 -1.11 0.77
N TYR A 33 -10.44 -1.07 0.38
CA TYR A 33 -10.03 -0.85 -1.00
C TYR A 33 -9.46 -2.13 -1.60
N GLU A 34 -9.89 -2.44 -2.82
CA GLU A 34 -9.34 -3.52 -3.64
C GLU A 34 -8.36 -2.96 -4.67
N LEU A 35 -7.25 -3.66 -4.88
CA LEU A 35 -6.34 -3.37 -5.99
C LEU A 35 -6.90 -3.98 -7.29
N VAL A 36 -7.15 -3.10 -8.27
CA VAL A 36 -7.58 -3.46 -9.63
C VAL A 36 -6.40 -3.29 -10.57
N ALA A 37 -5.92 -4.39 -11.14
CA ALA A 37 -4.82 -4.39 -12.09
C ALA A 37 -4.86 -5.64 -12.98
N ASP A 38 -4.35 -5.52 -14.20
CA ASP A 38 -3.86 -6.65 -14.97
C ASP A 38 -2.36 -6.81 -14.66
N PHE A 39 -2.05 -7.69 -13.70
CA PHE A 39 -0.68 -7.87 -13.21
C PHE A 39 0.29 -8.38 -14.28
N TRP A 40 -0.20 -9.23 -15.20
CA TRP A 40 0.61 -9.76 -16.27
C TRP A 40 1.01 -8.65 -17.25
N GLY A 41 0.03 -7.85 -17.71
CA GLY A 41 0.30 -6.74 -18.61
C GLY A 41 1.08 -5.59 -17.94
N ALA A 42 0.84 -5.34 -16.66
CA ALA A 42 1.59 -4.39 -15.84
C ALA A 42 3.03 -4.84 -15.56
N LYS A 43 3.35 -6.13 -15.77
CA LYS A 43 4.64 -6.76 -15.45
C LYS A 43 4.98 -6.67 -13.96
N ILE A 44 3.98 -6.86 -13.10
CA ILE A 44 4.10 -6.77 -11.64
C ILE A 44 3.83 -8.15 -11.05
N ASN A 45 4.70 -8.60 -10.13
CA ASN A 45 4.38 -9.73 -9.28
C ASN A 45 3.33 -9.30 -8.24
N GLN A 46 2.13 -9.87 -8.33
CA GLN A 46 0.99 -9.51 -7.50
C GLN A 46 1.30 -9.62 -5.99
N GLU A 47 1.87 -10.75 -5.57
CA GLU A 47 2.11 -11.04 -4.15
C GLU A 47 3.15 -10.08 -3.56
N GLN A 48 4.30 -9.93 -4.23
CA GLN A 48 5.35 -9.02 -3.79
C GLN A 48 4.86 -7.57 -3.72
N PHE A 49 4.08 -7.15 -4.72
CA PHE A 49 3.53 -5.80 -4.75
C PHE A 49 2.53 -5.57 -3.61
N MET A 50 1.60 -6.50 -3.40
CA MET A 50 0.63 -6.40 -2.30
C MET A 50 1.31 -6.43 -0.94
N ASN A 51 2.29 -7.31 -0.73
CA ASN A 51 3.06 -7.35 0.51
C ASN A 51 3.76 -6.01 0.78
N SER A 52 4.34 -5.38 -0.25
CA SER A 52 4.99 -4.06 -0.11
C SER A 52 4.01 -2.94 0.26
N ILE A 53 2.79 -2.97 -0.28
CA ILE A 53 1.73 -2.01 0.06
C ILE A 53 1.28 -2.22 1.50
N LEU A 54 1.00 -3.47 1.89
CA LEU A 54 0.53 -3.81 3.22
C LEU A 54 1.56 -3.44 4.30
N GLN A 55 2.85 -3.69 4.05
CA GLN A 55 3.94 -3.29 4.94
C GLN A 55 3.96 -1.77 5.16
N LYS A 56 3.90 -0.98 4.08
CA LYS A 56 3.88 0.49 4.15
C LYS A 56 2.63 1.02 4.85
N TYR A 57 1.48 0.40 4.59
CA TYR A 57 0.22 0.76 5.23
C TYR A 57 0.26 0.50 6.74
N ALA A 58 0.73 -0.69 7.15
CA ALA A 58 0.86 -1.05 8.55
C ALA A 58 1.80 -0.08 9.30
N HIS A 59 2.95 0.22 8.69
CA HIS A 59 3.90 1.19 9.24
C HIS A 59 3.31 2.59 9.35
N THR A 60 2.71 3.13 8.28
CA THR A 60 2.10 4.47 8.30
C THR A 60 0.98 4.57 9.33
N THR A 61 0.15 3.51 9.45
CA THR A 61 -0.93 3.44 10.44
C THR A 61 -0.38 3.43 11.86
N LEU A 62 0.67 2.65 12.12
CA LEU A 62 1.35 2.60 13.41
C LEU A 62 1.87 3.98 13.79
N LEU A 63 2.59 4.67 12.89
CA LEU A 63 3.15 5.99 13.18
C LEU A 63 2.06 7.03 13.49
N SER A 64 0.95 7.00 12.73
CA SER A 64 -0.21 7.86 13.00
C SER A 64 -0.79 7.60 14.40
N GLN A 65 -0.96 6.33 14.78
CA GLN A 65 -1.52 5.96 16.08
C GLN A 65 -0.59 6.31 17.26
N VAL A 66 0.72 6.15 17.08
CA VAL A 66 1.75 6.53 18.06
C VAL A 66 1.66 8.02 18.34
N GLN A 67 1.60 8.84 17.28
CA GLN A 67 1.47 10.28 17.40
C GLN A 67 0.13 10.70 18.05
N GLU A 68 -0.99 10.10 17.64
CA GLU A 68 -2.32 10.37 18.21
C GLU A 68 -2.40 10.08 19.71
N GLN A 69 -1.66 9.06 20.18
CA GLN A 69 -1.59 8.67 21.58
C GLN A 69 -0.54 9.47 22.38
N GLY A 70 0.16 10.40 21.73
CA GLY A 70 1.18 11.26 22.33
C GLY A 70 2.43 10.50 22.74
N PHE A 71 2.81 9.47 21.98
CA PHE A 71 4.12 8.84 22.06
C PHE A 71 5.04 9.46 20.99
N ASP A 72 6.32 9.54 21.30
CA ASP A 72 7.38 9.88 20.36
C ASP A 72 8.05 8.60 19.84
N ILE A 73 8.51 8.64 18.59
CA ILE A 73 9.31 7.55 18.00
C ILE A 73 10.75 7.73 18.46
N GLU A 74 11.29 6.75 19.17
CA GLU A 74 12.67 6.76 19.65
C GLU A 74 13.61 6.06 18.67
N GLU A 75 13.16 4.97 18.05
CA GLU A 75 13.97 4.19 17.11
C GLU A 75 13.07 3.44 16.12
N GLU A 76 13.56 3.29 14.88
CA GLU A 76 12.95 2.47 13.84
C GLU A 76 14.03 1.65 13.13
N GLU A 77 13.84 0.33 13.05
CA GLU A 77 14.76 -0.61 12.42
C GLU A 77 14.01 -1.61 11.53
N VAL A 78 14.59 -1.95 10.38
CA VAL A 78 14.14 -3.08 9.55
C VAL A 78 15.10 -4.24 9.79
N LEU A 79 14.58 -5.34 10.32
CA LEU A 79 15.34 -6.56 10.59
C LEU A 79 15.69 -7.30 9.29
N ASP A 80 16.64 -8.24 9.37
CA ASP A 80 17.10 -9.04 8.23
C ASP A 80 15.98 -9.85 7.55
N ASP A 81 14.91 -10.17 8.28
CA ASP A 81 13.73 -10.87 7.77
C ASP A 81 12.65 -9.94 7.16
N GLY A 82 12.92 -8.63 7.14
CA GLY A 82 12.02 -7.59 6.63
C GLY A 82 10.99 -7.08 7.66
N THR A 83 11.01 -7.57 8.90
CA THR A 83 10.17 -7.06 9.97
C THR A 83 10.59 -5.64 10.34
N VAL A 84 9.62 -4.73 10.43
CA VAL A 84 9.85 -3.35 10.90
C VAL A 84 9.59 -3.30 12.40
N ARG A 85 10.59 -2.91 13.19
CA ARG A 85 10.48 -2.70 14.63
C ARG A 85 10.49 -1.19 14.90
N VAL A 86 9.49 -0.73 15.66
CA VAL A 86 9.38 0.67 16.10
C VAL A 86 9.38 0.70 17.63
N LEU A 87 10.30 1.47 18.21
CA LEU A 87 10.42 1.74 19.64
C LEU A 87 9.84 3.11 19.92
N VAL A 88 8.90 3.19 20.87
CA VAL A 88 8.15 4.41 21.17
C VAL A 88 8.21 4.71 22.67
N GLY A 89 8.37 5.99 22.99
CA GLY A 89 8.50 6.50 24.35
C GLY A 89 7.48 7.59 24.63
N LYS A 90 7.17 7.81 25.91
CA LYS A 90 6.33 8.93 26.35
C LYS A 90 6.98 9.58 27.55
N TRP A 91 7.43 10.82 27.36
CA TRP A 91 8.05 11.61 28.42
C TRP A 91 6.96 12.49 29.04
N VAL A 92 6.71 12.29 30.34
CA VAL A 92 5.69 13.00 31.15
C VAL A 92 6.39 13.95 32.11
#